data_AF-A0ABD4RWJ4-F1
#
_entry.id   AF-A0ABD4RWJ4-F1
#
_cell.length_a   1.000
_cell.length_b   1.000
_cell.length_c   1.000
_cell.angle_alpha   90.00
_cell.angle_beta   90.00
_cell.angle_gamma   90.00
#
_symmetry.space_group_name_H-M   'P 1'
#
loop_
_entity.id
_entity.type
_entity.pdbx_description
1 polymer ?
#
loop_
_entity_poly.entity_id
_entity_poly.type
_entity_poly.pdbx_seq_one_letter_code
_entity_poly.pdbx_strand_id
1 'polypeptide(L)'
;MEFIGIENITPYENIYEFSVYKYDDEITLGSEDLYICELRVILIKVNSLYVERLNKSVEAMVLVKNLKKDLDKELIVDKIKKFVLDEIWVENLVKENIEVIFVES
;
A
#
# COMPACT_ATOMS: atom_id res chain seq x y z
N MET A 1 8.44 5.63 11.69
CA MET A 1 7.76 5.34 10.41
C MET A 1 8.57 5.98 9.30
N GLU A 2 8.81 5.27 8.19
CA GLU A 2 9.61 5.80 7.08
C GLU A 2 8.75 6.53 6.03
N PHE A 3 7.50 6.08 5.84
CA PHE A 3 6.53 6.67 4.94
C PHE A 3 5.33 7.21 5.71
N ILE A 4 4.72 8.25 5.17
CA ILE A 4 3.44 8.80 5.60
C ILE A 4 2.50 8.86 4.39
N GLY A 5 1.23 8.55 4.60
CA GLY A 5 0.21 8.55 3.56
C GLY A 5 -0.86 9.59 3.84
N ILE A 6 -1.26 10.30 2.80
CA ILE A 6 -2.51 11.06 2.80
C ILE A 6 -3.56 10.16 2.16
N GLU A 7 -4.53 9.71 2.96
CA GLU A 7 -5.63 8.90 2.46
C GLU A 7 -6.58 9.74 1.60
N ASN A 8 -6.84 9.26 0.38
CA ASN A 8 -7.84 9.79 -0.52
C ASN A 8 -9.16 9.04 -0.28
N ILE A 9 -10.20 9.76 0.16
CA ILE A 9 -11.48 9.16 0.53
C ILE A 9 -12.13 8.50 -0.69
N THR A 10 -12.46 7.21 -0.57
CA THR A 10 -13.17 6.44 -1.60
C THR A 10 -14.53 5.98 -1.11
N PRO A 11 -15.52 5.74 -2.01
CA PRO A 11 -16.82 5.21 -1.62
C PRO A 11 -16.84 3.67 -1.46
N TYR A 12 -15.70 2.98 -1.56
CA TYR A 12 -15.63 1.52 -1.61
C TYR A 12 -15.02 0.94 -0.34
N GLU A 13 -15.73 0.02 0.32
CA GLU A 13 -15.33 -0.54 1.62
C GLU A 13 -14.00 -1.32 1.62
N ASN A 14 -13.59 -1.84 0.46
CA ASN A 14 -12.39 -2.68 0.34
C ASN A 14 -11.27 -1.99 -0.46
N ILE A 15 -11.37 -0.68 -0.69
CA ILE A 15 -10.38 0.08 -1.45
C ILE A 15 -9.87 1.25 -0.62
N TYR A 16 -8.55 1.33 -0.50
CA TYR A 16 -7.86 2.44 0.13
C TYR A 16 -6.95 3.08 -0.91
N GLU A 17 -6.94 4.40 -0.96
CA GLU A 17 -6.08 5.16 -1.87
C GLU A 17 -5.20 6.10 -1.05
N PHE A 18 -3.90 6.12 -1.32
CA PHE A 18 -2.95 6.96 -0.60
C PHE A 18 -2.05 7.71 -1.55
N SER A 19 -1.78 8.98 -1.25
CA SER A 19 -0.60 9.69 -1.74
C SER A 19 0.50 9.53 -0.70
N VAL A 20 1.60 8.87 -1.07
CA VAL A 20 2.67 8.48 -0.13
C VAL A 20 3.87 9.40 -0.26
N TYR A 21 4.36 9.84 0.90
CA TYR A 21 5.51 10.73 1.06
C TYR A 21 6.53 10.12 2.01
N LYS A 22 7.79 10.54 1.87
CA LYS A 22 8.84 10.25 2.86
C LYS A 22 8.54 11.02 4.14
N TYR A 23 8.66 10.37 5.28
CA TYR A 23 8.52 11.04 6.58
C TYR A 23 9.68 12.02 6.79
N ASP A 24 9.35 13.26 7.09
CA ASP A 24 10.27 14.34 7.51
C ASP A 24 9.60 15.14 8.62
N ASP A 25 10.39 15.83 9.44
CA ASP A 25 9.89 16.56 10.63
C ASP A 25 8.94 17.71 10.26
N GLU A 26 8.97 18.18 9.00
CA GLU A 26 8.02 19.14 8.42
C GLU A 26 7.29 18.55 7.21
N ILE A 27 5.96 18.37 7.32
CA ILE A 27 5.13 17.96 6.17
C ILE A 27 4.84 19.19 5.31
N THR A 28 5.67 19.41 4.29
CA THR A 28 5.35 20.36 3.22
C THR A 28 4.45 19.68 2.18
N LEU A 29 3.13 19.81 2.38
CA LEU A 29 2.13 19.38 1.40
C LEU A 29 2.43 20.03 0.03
N GLY A 30 2.82 19.21 -0.95
CA GLY A 30 3.19 19.66 -2.30
C GLY A 30 4.70 19.73 -2.58
N SER A 31 5.56 19.31 -1.64
CA SER A 31 6.99 19.13 -1.90
C SER A 31 7.21 17.92 -2.82
N GLU A 32 7.58 18.17 -4.08
CA GLU A 32 7.96 17.12 -5.04
C GLU A 32 9.15 16.28 -4.55
N ASP A 33 9.98 16.84 -3.67
CA ASP A 33 11.15 16.15 -3.12
C ASP A 33 10.77 15.00 -2.19
N LEU A 34 9.70 15.17 -1.41
CA LEU A 34 9.22 14.19 -0.44
C LEU A 34 8.23 13.17 -1.05
N TYR A 35 7.65 13.47 -2.21
CA TYR A 35 6.70 12.59 -2.88
C TYR A 35 7.35 11.25 -3.30
N ILE A 36 6.65 10.14 -3.08
CA ILE A 36 7.14 8.79 -3.42
C ILE A 36 6.29 8.16 -4.52
N CYS A 37 4.99 7.98 -4.27
CA CYS A 37 4.07 7.31 -5.19
C CYS A 37 2.61 7.51 -4.77
N GLU A 38 1.71 7.12 -5.66
CA GLU A 38 0.31 6.87 -5.35
C GLU A 38 0.07 5.37 -5.16
N LEU A 39 -0.65 5.01 -4.12
CA LEU A 39 -1.06 3.64 -3.84
C LEU A 39 -2.57 3.50 -3.98
N ARG A 40 -3.00 2.41 -4.63
CA ARG A 40 -4.36 1.91 -4.53
C ARG A 40 -4.31 0.48 -4.00
N VAL A 41 -4.82 0.30 -2.79
CA VAL A 41 -4.86 -0.99 -2.10
C VAL A 41 -6.26 -1.57 -2.20
N ILE A 42 -6.36 -2.79 -2.69
CA ILE A 42 -7.61 -3.52 -2.86
C ILE A 42 -7.54 -4.75 -1.96
N LEU A 43 -8.45 -4.83 -0.98
CA LEU A 43 -8.58 -5.98 -0.11
C LEU A 43 -9.44 -7.06 -0.78
N ILE A 44 -8.91 -8.28 -0.80
CA ILE A 44 -9.55 -9.46 -1.38
C ILE A 44 -9.80 -10.44 -0.24
N LYS A 45 -11.06 -10.56 0.18
CA LYS A 45 -11.46 -11.54 1.19
C LYS A 45 -11.60 -12.91 0.55
N VAL A 46 -10.89 -13.88 1.09
CA VAL A 46 -10.99 -15.27 0.65
C VAL A 46 -12.29 -15.85 1.20
N ASN A 47 -13.05 -16.52 0.34
CA ASN A 47 -14.25 -17.22 0.76
C ASN A 47 -13.88 -18.27 1.83
N SER A 48 -14.66 -18.31 2.93
CA SER A 48 -14.39 -19.14 4.10
C SER A 48 -14.16 -20.62 3.78
N LEU A 49 -14.79 -21.15 2.73
CA LEU A 49 -14.63 -22.53 2.27
C LEU A 49 -13.21 -22.86 1.78
N TYR A 50 -12.41 -21.85 1.44
CA TYR A 50 -11.06 -22.02 0.89
C TYR A 50 -9.95 -21.55 1.82
N VAL A 51 -10.28 -20.99 3.00
CA VAL A 51 -9.28 -20.42 3.93
C VAL A 51 -8.29 -21.48 4.40
N GLU A 52 -8.76 -22.67 4.79
CA GLU A 52 -7.88 -23.77 5.20
C GLU A 52 -6.99 -24.26 4.05
N ARG A 53 -7.54 -24.33 2.83
CA ARG A 53 -6.81 -24.80 1.65
C ARG A 53 -5.74 -23.82 1.20
N LEU A 54 -6.03 -22.53 1.27
CA LEU A 54 -5.11 -21.46 0.85
C LEU A 54 -4.22 -20.97 2.00
N ASN A 55 -4.51 -21.37 3.23
CA ASN A 55 -3.87 -20.90 4.46
C ASN A 55 -3.83 -19.37 4.58
N LYS A 56 -4.88 -18.69 4.07
CA LYS A 56 -5.07 -17.24 4.15
C LYS A 56 -6.55 -16.87 4.08
N SER A 57 -6.94 -15.86 4.84
CA SER A 57 -8.32 -15.33 4.87
C SER A 57 -8.46 -14.02 4.11
N VAL A 58 -7.37 -13.28 3.92
CA VAL A 58 -7.33 -12.01 3.21
C VAL A 58 -6.02 -11.85 2.45
N GLU A 59 -6.11 -11.17 1.32
CA GLU A 59 -5.00 -10.76 0.49
C GLU A 59 -5.18 -9.28 0.13
N ALA A 60 -4.07 -8.55 0.00
CA ALA A 60 -4.09 -7.16 -0.44
C ALA A 60 -3.33 -7.03 -1.75
N MET A 61 -4.00 -6.48 -2.76
CA MET A 61 -3.36 -6.09 -4.01
C MET A 61 -3.07 -4.59 -3.96
N VAL A 62 -1.80 -4.24 -4.08
CA VAL A 62 -1.32 -2.85 -4.01
C VAL A 62 -0.86 -2.42 -5.39
N LEU A 63 -1.61 -1.51 -5.99
CA LEU A 63 -1.24 -0.89 -7.27
C LEU A 63 -0.43 0.37 -6.97
N VAL A 64 0.80 0.40 -7.47
CA VAL A 64 1.71 1.55 -7.33
C VAL A 64 1.70 2.33 -8.63
N LYS A 65 1.34 3.61 -8.54
CA LYS A 65 1.34 4.56 -9.65
C LYS A 65 2.29 5.70 -9.37
N ASN A 66 2.74 6.35 -10.44
CA ASN A 66 3.53 7.58 -10.36
C ASN A 66 4.73 7.46 -9.40
N LEU A 67 5.44 6.32 -9.45
CA LEU A 67 6.63 6.10 -8.63
C LEU A 67 7.73 7.10 -9.01
N LYS A 68 8.34 7.76 -8.03
CA LYS A 68 9.48 8.65 -8.26
C LYS A 68 10.61 7.90 -8.98
N LYS A 69 11.12 8.47 -10.08
CA LYS A 69 11.98 7.78 -11.07
C LYS A 69 13.35 7.34 -10.55
N ASP A 70 13.86 8.00 -9.51
CA ASP A 70 15.15 7.76 -8.89
C ASP A 70 15.11 6.66 -7.83
N LEU A 71 13.94 6.10 -7.55
CA LEU A 71 13.77 5.08 -6.52
C LEU A 71 13.85 3.66 -7.11
N ASP A 72 14.59 2.81 -6.41
CA ASP A 72 14.68 1.39 -6.71
C ASP A 72 13.38 0.68 -6.34
N LYS A 73 12.78 -0.02 -7.32
CA LYS A 73 11.51 -0.75 -7.17
C LYS A 73 11.63 -1.85 -6.11
N GLU A 74 12.71 -2.61 -6.06
CA GLU A 74 12.88 -3.74 -5.13
C GLU A 74 12.98 -3.23 -3.68
N LEU A 75 13.74 -2.16 -3.46
CA LEU A 75 13.86 -1.54 -2.14
C LEU A 75 12.55 -0.94 -1.63
N ILE A 76 11.68 -0.50 -2.55
CA ILE A 76 10.40 0.13 -2.21
C ILE A 76 9.31 -0.89 -1.89
N VAL A 77 9.31 -2.07 -2.51
CA VAL A 77 8.29 -3.09 -2.24
C VAL A 77 8.19 -3.40 -0.75
N ASP A 78 9.33 -3.59 -0.07
CA ASP A 78 9.34 -3.91 1.36
C ASP A 78 8.72 -2.80 2.21
N LYS A 79 9.03 -1.54 1.87
CA LYS A 79 8.55 -0.35 2.57
C LYS A 79 7.07 -0.12 2.34
N ILE A 80 6.58 -0.33 1.12
CA ILE A 80 5.14 -0.26 0.80
C ILE A 80 4.37 -1.32 1.58
N LYS A 81 4.86 -2.57 1.62
CA LYS A 81 4.18 -3.64 2.38
C LYS A 81 4.08 -3.32 3.87
N LYS A 82 5.13 -2.74 4.46
CA LYS A 82 5.11 -2.28 5.86
C LYS A 82 4.12 -1.14 6.06
N PHE A 83 4.17 -0.12 5.20
CA PHE A 83 3.23 1.00 5.22
C PHE A 83 1.77 0.52 5.18
N VAL A 84 1.44 -0.43 4.29
CA VAL A 84 0.09 -0.99 4.18
C VAL A 84 -0.36 -1.70 5.47
N LEU A 85 0.52 -2.43 6.13
CA LEU A 85 0.20 -3.08 7.41
C LEU A 85 0.00 -2.10 8.55
N ASP A 86 0.76 -1.00 8.55
CA ASP A 86 0.70 0.01 9.60
C ASP A 86 -0.58 0.88 9.48
N GLU A 87 -0.98 1.22 8.24
CA GLU A 87 -2.12 2.10 7.97
C GLU A 87 -3.46 1.37 7.83
N ILE A 88 -3.47 0.17 7.24
CA ILE A 88 -4.71 -0.57 6.95
C ILE A 88 -4.92 -1.69 7.98
N TRP A 89 -5.79 -1.41 8.94
CA TRP A 89 -6.08 -2.33 10.04
C TRP A 89 -7.07 -3.42 9.63
N VAL A 90 -6.54 -4.53 9.13
CA VAL A 90 -7.32 -5.70 8.71
C VAL A 90 -6.84 -6.94 9.43
N GLU A 91 -7.79 -7.64 10.06
CA GLU A 91 -7.50 -8.87 10.77
C GLU A 91 -6.89 -9.93 9.84
N ASN A 92 -5.83 -10.59 10.30
CA ASN A 92 -5.12 -11.66 9.57
C ASN A 92 -4.44 -11.24 8.26
N LEU A 93 -4.34 -9.94 7.95
CA LEU A 93 -3.47 -9.48 6.88
C LEU A 93 -2.02 -9.57 7.34
N VAL A 94 -1.21 -10.31 6.59
CA VAL A 94 0.23 -10.47 6.82
C VAL A 94 1.00 -10.04 5.59
N LYS A 95 2.28 -9.68 5.78
CA LYS A 95 3.14 -9.11 4.75
C LYS A 95 3.26 -9.99 3.50
N GLU A 96 3.26 -11.30 3.69
CA GLU A 96 3.36 -12.32 2.65
C GLU A 96 2.13 -12.33 1.73
N ASN A 97 0.97 -11.90 2.24
CA ASN A 97 -0.29 -11.82 1.51
C ASN A 97 -0.52 -10.44 0.85
N ILE A 98 0.52 -9.60 0.80
CA ILE A 98 0.47 -8.32 0.11
C ILE A 98 1.23 -8.47 -1.21
N GLU A 99 0.53 -8.32 -2.32
CA GLU A 99 1.10 -8.29 -3.66
C GLU A 99 1.24 -6.84 -4.12
N VAL A 100 2.43 -6.46 -4.59
CA VAL A 100 2.73 -5.10 -5.05
C VAL A 100 2.94 -5.12 -6.55
N ILE A 101 2.14 -4.34 -7.28
CA ILE A 101 2.14 -4.26 -8.74
C ILE A 101 2.44 -2.82 -9.16
N PHE A 102 3.51 -2.63 -9.92
CA PHE A 102 3.84 -1.33 -10.50
C PHE A 102 3.08 -1.14 -11.81
N VAL A 103 2.28 -0.09 -11.88
CA VAL A 103 1.54 0.28 -13.09
C VAL A 103 2.39 1.29 -13.87
N GLU A 104 2.95 0.85 -15.00
CA GLU A 104 3.68 1.76 -15.90
C GLU A 104 2.67 2.64 -16.66
N SER A 105 2.99 3.93 -16.78
CA SER A 105 2.23 4.93 -17.52
C SER A 105 2.92 5.27 -18.83
#